data_AF-A0A094CIZ6-F1
#
_entry.id   AF-A0A094CIZ6-F1
#
_cell.length_a   1.000
_cell.length_b   1.000
_cell.length_c   1.000
_cell.angle_alpha   90.00
_cell.angle_beta   90.00
_cell.angle_gamma   90.00
#
_symmetry.space_group_name_H-M   'P 1'
#
loop_
_entity.id
_entity.type
_entity.pdbx_description
1 polymer ?
#
loop_
_entity_poly.entity_id
_entity_poly.type
_entity_poly.pdbx_seq_one_letter_code
_entity_poly.pdbx_strand_id
1 'polypeptide(L)'
;MSLVWLKNLFIRPSPTSPPQHSQTSNKARCAAHREATERSSLLPSPPTSTYSTATDLEALTTSSASSTRTSGFSFPRVDARLISDATIGLSDGLTVPFALTAGLSALGNTKVVIYGGLAELVAGAISMGLGGWLGAKSELASYNATEAQTAARIAAAPASLHDELTALFEPYDIPPSTLAPLTTHLLTSPSLLPFLMRIEHCLPPPSPHRALASALTIASAYFLGGLV
;
A
#
# COMPACT_ATOMS: atom_id res chain seq x y z
N MET A 1 30.83 -17.68 -38.77
CA MET A 1 31.74 -17.48 -37.62
C MET A 1 32.57 -16.23 -37.92
N SER A 2 32.11 -15.04 -37.51
CA SER A 2 32.45 -14.34 -36.27
C SER A 2 33.22 -13.07 -36.65
N LEU A 3 32.49 -11.99 -36.91
CA LEU A 3 33.01 -10.64 -37.20
C LEU A 3 32.44 -9.62 -36.20
N VAL A 4 32.20 -10.06 -34.97
CA VAL A 4 31.60 -9.24 -33.88
C VAL A 4 32.63 -8.90 -32.79
N TRP A 5 33.92 -9.19 -33.00
CA TRP A 5 34.97 -9.07 -31.96
C TRP A 5 35.84 -7.80 -32.02
N LEU A 6 35.56 -6.84 -32.91
CA LEU A 6 36.43 -5.65 -33.09
C LEU A 6 35.83 -4.31 -32.63
N LYS A 7 34.75 -4.33 -31.83
CA LYS A 7 34.08 -3.10 -31.38
C LYS A 7 34.18 -2.82 -29.89
N ASN A 8 34.90 -3.66 -29.13
CA ASN A 8 34.89 -3.64 -27.66
C ASN A 8 36.22 -3.19 -27.01
N LEU A 9 37.06 -2.42 -27.72
CA LEU A 9 38.40 -2.07 -27.22
C LEU A 9 38.70 -0.57 -27.05
N PHE A 10 37.71 0.33 -27.17
CA PHE A 10 38.01 1.78 -27.19
C PHE A 10 37.13 2.70 -26.32
N ILE A 11 36.52 2.19 -25.25
CA ILE A 11 35.83 3.06 -24.28
C ILE A 11 36.25 2.63 -22.85
N ARG A 12 37.22 3.36 -22.29
CA ARG A 12 37.55 3.32 -20.85
C ARG A 12 36.50 4.10 -20.07
N PRO A 13 35.96 3.57 -18.95
CA PRO A 13 35.21 4.40 -18.00
C PRO A 13 36.18 5.15 -17.07
N SER A 14 35.99 6.46 -16.95
CA SER A 14 36.56 7.31 -15.89
C SER A 14 35.80 7.11 -14.56
N PRO A 15 36.43 7.34 -13.40
CA PRO A 15 35.78 7.18 -12.10
C PRO A 15 34.83 8.36 -11.86
N THR A 16 33.53 8.10 -11.87
CA THR A 16 32.50 9.04 -11.41
C THR A 16 32.39 8.95 -9.89
N SER A 17 32.64 10.08 -9.22
CA SER A 17 32.30 10.31 -7.82
C SER A 17 30.79 10.14 -7.60
N PRO A 18 30.35 9.58 -6.45
CA PRO A 18 28.92 9.45 -6.17
C PRO A 18 28.30 10.84 -5.96
N PRO A 19 27.08 11.10 -6.45
CA PRO A 19 26.38 12.33 -6.16
C PRO A 19 26.00 12.37 -4.67
N GLN A 20 26.35 13.45 -3.99
CA GLN A 20 25.77 13.79 -2.69
C GLN A 20 24.27 14.01 -2.89
N HIS A 21 23.45 13.09 -2.39
CA HIS A 21 22.02 13.31 -2.27
C HIS A 21 21.79 14.33 -1.14
N SER A 22 21.52 15.57 -1.54
CA SER A 22 20.91 16.57 -0.69
C SER A 22 19.56 16.03 -0.17
N GLN A 23 19.43 16.04 1.15
CA GLN A 23 18.24 15.64 1.88
C GLN A 23 17.10 16.63 1.60
N THR A 24 16.23 16.30 0.66
CA THR A 24 14.99 17.06 0.41
C THR A 24 13.81 16.13 0.19
N SER A 25 13.44 15.27 1.16
CA SER A 25 12.27 14.40 0.92
C SER A 25 11.61 13.71 2.13
N ASN A 26 11.40 14.40 3.25
CA ASN A 26 10.56 13.81 4.31
C ASN A 26 9.05 13.97 4.04
N LYS A 27 8.63 14.95 3.23
CA LYS A 27 7.21 15.17 2.90
C LYS A 27 6.70 14.34 1.72
N ALA A 28 7.55 14.02 0.75
CA ALA A 28 7.10 13.34 -0.48
C ALA A 28 6.94 11.82 -0.33
N ARG A 29 7.64 11.17 0.60
CA ARG A 29 7.68 9.70 0.68
C ARG A 29 6.43 9.09 1.33
N CYS A 30 5.87 9.70 2.39
CA CYS A 30 4.60 9.25 2.98
C CYS A 30 3.38 9.74 2.17
N ALA A 31 3.49 10.83 1.41
CA ALA A 31 2.46 11.27 0.47
C ALA A 31 2.38 10.38 -0.78
N ALA A 32 3.52 9.94 -1.34
CA ALA A 32 3.57 9.10 -2.53
C ALA A 32 2.89 7.73 -2.36
N HIS A 33 2.95 7.15 -1.14
CA HIS A 33 2.27 5.88 -0.83
C HIS A 33 0.75 6.02 -0.68
N ARG A 34 0.27 7.25 -0.47
CA ARG A 34 -1.16 7.62 -0.46
C ARG A 34 -1.64 8.04 -1.86
N GLU A 35 -0.80 8.74 -2.62
CA GLU A 35 -1.11 9.16 -4.00
C GLU A 35 -1.16 8.02 -5.02
N ALA A 36 -0.45 6.90 -4.81
CA ALA A 36 -0.55 5.72 -5.67
C ALA A 36 -1.95 5.07 -5.63
N THR A 37 -2.77 5.39 -4.63
CA THR A 37 -4.17 4.94 -4.51
C THR A 37 -5.18 5.95 -5.07
N GLU A 38 -4.79 7.22 -5.30
CA GLU A 38 -5.74 8.30 -5.67
C GLU A 38 -5.64 8.78 -7.12
N ARG A 39 -4.65 8.34 -7.91
CA ARG A 39 -4.55 8.77 -9.33
C ARG A 39 -5.34 7.87 -10.27
N SER A 40 -6.66 7.94 -10.13
CA SER A 40 -7.58 7.69 -11.24
C SER A 40 -8.64 8.80 -11.28
N SER A 41 -8.90 9.31 -12.49
CA SER A 41 -9.90 10.31 -12.91
C SER A 41 -9.67 11.81 -12.63
N LEU A 42 -9.16 12.47 -13.68
CA LEU A 42 -9.64 13.69 -14.33
C LEU A 42 -10.83 14.47 -13.70
N LEU A 43 -10.67 15.81 -13.67
CA LEU A 43 -11.69 16.91 -13.74
C LEU A 43 -12.23 17.52 -12.40
N PRO A 44 -12.76 18.78 -12.42
CA PRO A 44 -12.17 19.95 -11.76
C PRO A 44 -12.92 20.44 -10.50
N SER A 45 -12.29 21.37 -9.77
CA SER A 45 -12.84 22.05 -8.57
C SER A 45 -14.01 23.01 -8.87
N PRO A 46 -14.98 23.11 -7.93
CA PRO A 46 -15.77 24.34 -7.78
C PRO A 46 -15.98 24.71 -6.27
N PRO A 47 -16.60 25.86 -5.91
CA PRO A 47 -16.00 26.81 -5.00
C PRO A 47 -16.66 26.90 -3.61
N THR A 48 -15.98 27.67 -2.75
CA THR A 48 -16.45 28.27 -1.50
C THR A 48 -17.88 28.83 -1.60
N SER A 49 -18.80 28.41 -0.71
CA SER A 49 -19.73 29.29 0.05
C SER A 49 -20.87 28.55 0.78
N THR A 50 -20.96 28.87 2.08
CA THR A 50 -22.17 29.27 2.82
C THR A 50 -23.20 28.21 3.25
N TYR A 51 -23.37 28.17 4.58
CA TYR A 51 -24.50 27.68 5.37
C TYR A 51 -25.87 27.82 4.68
N SER A 52 -26.68 26.76 4.72
CA SER A 52 -28.11 26.85 5.02
C SER A 52 -28.68 25.51 5.48
N THR A 53 -29.39 25.64 6.60
CA THR A 53 -30.15 24.68 7.40
C THR A 53 -31.51 24.29 6.79
N ALA A 54 -32.08 23.23 7.36
CA ALA A 54 -33.46 22.69 7.28
C ALA A 54 -33.52 21.37 6.47
N THR A 55 -34.08 20.27 6.95
CA THR A 55 -35.01 20.01 8.06
C THR A 55 -34.95 18.52 8.39
N ASP A 56 -35.33 18.15 9.62
CA ASP A 56 -35.83 16.85 10.13
C ASP A 56 -35.36 16.76 11.60
N LEU A 57 -35.96 17.51 12.53
CA LEU A 57 -37.23 17.22 13.21
C LEU A 57 -37.34 15.74 13.61
N GLU A 58 -36.72 15.40 14.75
CA GLU A 58 -37.30 14.63 15.85
C GLU A 58 -36.22 14.51 16.94
N ALA A 59 -36.11 15.54 17.77
CA ALA A 59 -35.35 15.50 19.00
C ALA A 59 -36.14 16.23 20.08
N LEU A 60 -36.99 15.49 20.78
CA LEU A 60 -37.03 15.46 22.24
C LEU A 60 -38.15 14.51 22.69
N THR A 61 -37.79 13.43 23.38
CA THR A 61 -38.43 13.04 24.64
C THR A 61 -37.59 11.98 25.32
N THR A 62 -36.90 12.42 26.37
CA THR A 62 -36.36 11.58 27.43
C THR A 62 -37.50 10.85 28.12
N SER A 63 -37.41 9.53 28.26
CA SER A 63 -37.86 8.79 29.44
C SER A 63 -37.38 7.34 29.39
N SER A 64 -36.58 7.00 30.40
CA SER A 64 -36.05 5.68 30.72
C SER A 64 -37.15 4.62 30.86
N ALA A 65 -36.99 3.49 30.18
CA ALA A 65 -37.60 2.21 30.57
C ALA A 65 -36.75 1.04 30.03
N SER A 66 -36.64 0.01 30.84
CA SER A 66 -35.79 -1.17 30.69
C SER A 66 -36.11 -2.03 29.45
N SER A 67 -35.20 -2.99 29.21
CA SER A 67 -35.29 -4.08 28.21
C SER A 67 -34.79 -3.62 26.83
N THR A 68 -33.72 -4.15 26.26
CA THR A 68 -33.37 -5.55 26.09
C THR A 68 -31.91 -5.57 25.65
N ARG A 69 -31.10 -6.56 26.07
CA ARG A 69 -29.80 -6.81 25.44
C ARG A 69 -30.04 -7.14 23.96
N THR A 70 -30.00 -6.13 23.09
CA THR A 70 -29.76 -6.35 21.67
C THR A 70 -28.30 -6.77 21.59
N SER A 71 -28.07 -8.06 21.38
CA SER A 71 -26.79 -8.61 20.95
C SER A 71 -26.34 -7.79 19.75
N GLY A 72 -25.46 -6.81 19.99
CA GLY A 72 -24.88 -6.00 18.94
C GLY A 72 -24.25 -6.96 17.95
N PHE A 73 -24.73 -6.90 16.70
CA PHE A 73 -24.05 -7.52 15.58
C PHE A 73 -22.69 -6.83 15.49
N SER A 74 -21.69 -7.42 16.15
CA SER A 74 -20.31 -6.99 16.02
C SER A 74 -19.89 -7.39 14.61
N PHE A 75 -20.07 -6.49 13.65
CA PHE A 75 -19.49 -6.68 12.33
C PHE A 75 -17.98 -6.92 12.53
N PRO A 76 -17.43 -8.03 12.04
CA PRO A 76 -16.00 -8.26 12.12
C PRO A 76 -15.31 -7.08 11.44
N ARG A 77 -14.26 -6.53 12.07
CA ARG A 77 -13.43 -5.49 11.43
C ARG A 77 -12.78 -6.12 10.21
N VAL A 78 -13.26 -5.77 9.02
CA VAL A 78 -12.69 -6.24 7.76
C VAL A 78 -11.50 -5.34 7.42
N ASP A 79 -10.34 -5.93 7.14
CA ASP A 79 -9.16 -5.19 6.74
C ASP A 79 -9.37 -4.49 5.39
N ALA A 80 -9.09 -3.19 5.33
CA ALA A 80 -9.22 -2.39 4.10
C ALA A 80 -8.41 -2.98 2.93
N ARG A 81 -7.29 -3.65 3.22
CA ARG A 81 -6.48 -4.33 2.20
C ARG A 81 -7.17 -5.55 1.60
N LEU A 82 -7.93 -6.32 2.39
CA LEU A 82 -8.70 -7.45 1.85
C LEU A 82 -9.82 -6.96 0.92
N ILE A 83 -10.44 -5.83 1.26
CA ILE A 83 -11.44 -5.20 0.40
C ILE A 83 -10.78 -4.73 -0.90
N SER A 84 -9.63 -4.06 -0.82
CA SER A 84 -8.86 -3.65 -2.00
C SER A 84 -8.51 -4.84 -2.90
N ASP A 85 -7.95 -5.90 -2.32
CA ASP A 85 -7.58 -7.14 -3.02
C ASP A 85 -8.80 -7.79 -3.70
N ALA A 86 -9.93 -7.86 -3.00
CA ALA A 86 -11.18 -8.37 -3.57
C ALA A 86 -11.68 -7.50 -4.73
N THR A 87 -11.65 -6.17 -4.59
CA THR A 87 -12.10 -5.26 -5.64
C THR A 87 -11.23 -5.32 -6.89
N ILE A 88 -9.91 -5.46 -6.74
CA ILE A 88 -8.98 -5.64 -7.86
C ILE A 88 -9.29 -6.94 -8.59
N GLY A 89 -9.34 -8.07 -7.86
CA GLY A 89 -9.65 -9.38 -8.44
C GLY A 89 -11.01 -9.39 -9.14
N LEU A 90 -12.06 -8.89 -8.48
CA LEU A 90 -13.41 -8.86 -9.03
C LEU A 90 -13.52 -7.97 -10.28
N SER A 91 -12.90 -6.79 -10.27
CA SER A 91 -12.96 -5.86 -11.41
C SER A 91 -12.31 -6.45 -12.65
N ASP A 92 -11.16 -7.10 -12.49
CA ASP A 92 -10.48 -7.76 -13.60
C ASP A 92 -11.23 -9.04 -14.03
N GLY A 93 -11.74 -9.80 -13.06
CA GLY A 93 -12.55 -11.00 -13.28
C GLY A 93 -13.85 -10.71 -14.03
N LEU A 94 -14.50 -9.57 -13.82
CA LEU A 94 -15.70 -9.22 -14.58
C LEU A 94 -15.40 -8.73 -16.00
N THR A 95 -14.24 -8.11 -16.22
CA THR A 95 -13.98 -7.37 -17.46
C THR A 95 -13.23 -8.22 -18.48
N VAL A 96 -12.19 -8.93 -18.07
CA VAL A 96 -11.30 -9.67 -18.98
C VAL A 96 -11.98 -10.90 -19.57
N PRO A 97 -12.57 -11.82 -18.79
CA PRO A 97 -13.32 -12.96 -19.30
C PRO A 97 -14.53 -12.56 -20.15
N PHE A 98 -15.25 -11.50 -19.76
CA PHE A 98 -16.39 -10.98 -20.53
C PHE A 98 -15.96 -10.48 -21.92
N ALA A 99 -14.92 -9.63 -21.97
CA ALA A 99 -14.41 -9.11 -23.23
C ALA A 99 -13.87 -10.24 -24.13
N LEU A 100 -13.17 -11.21 -23.55
CA LEU A 100 -12.62 -12.36 -24.28
C LEU A 100 -13.73 -13.24 -24.86
N THR A 101 -14.73 -13.61 -24.05
CA THR A 101 -15.84 -14.46 -24.51
C THR A 101 -16.72 -13.77 -25.53
N ALA A 102 -16.98 -12.45 -25.36
CA ALA A 102 -17.66 -11.64 -26.37
C ALA A 102 -16.89 -11.61 -27.69
N GLY A 103 -15.56 -11.46 -27.65
CA GLY A 103 -14.70 -11.53 -28.84
C GLY A 103 -14.73 -12.91 -29.50
N LEU A 104 -14.62 -13.99 -28.71
CA LEU A 104 -14.69 -15.37 -29.21
C LEU A 104 -16.08 -15.71 -29.79
N SER A 105 -17.14 -15.04 -29.35
CA SER A 105 -18.50 -15.24 -29.88
C SER A 105 -18.61 -14.96 -31.37
N ALA A 106 -17.72 -14.10 -31.92
CA ALA A 106 -17.68 -13.82 -33.36
C ALA A 106 -17.27 -15.04 -34.20
N LEU A 107 -16.64 -16.06 -33.59
CA LEU A 107 -16.21 -17.29 -34.27
C LEU A 107 -17.38 -18.29 -34.49
N GLY A 108 -18.56 -18.02 -33.93
CA GLY A 108 -19.76 -18.84 -34.14
C GLY A 108 -19.73 -20.25 -33.53
N ASN A 109 -18.72 -20.58 -32.72
CA ASN A 109 -18.61 -21.87 -32.05
C ASN A 109 -18.64 -21.72 -30.52
N THR A 110 -19.78 -22.04 -29.91
CA THR A 110 -20.00 -21.94 -28.46
C THR A 110 -19.02 -22.77 -27.64
N LYS A 111 -18.55 -23.92 -28.14
CA LYS A 111 -17.57 -24.74 -27.41
C LYS A 111 -16.24 -24.02 -27.25
N VAL A 112 -15.81 -23.29 -28.28
CA VAL A 112 -14.57 -22.50 -28.24
C VAL A 112 -14.69 -21.37 -27.24
N VAL A 113 -15.85 -20.69 -27.20
CA VAL A 113 -16.12 -19.62 -26.22
C VAL A 113 -16.04 -20.17 -24.79
N ILE A 114 -16.70 -21.29 -24.50
CA ILE A 114 -16.76 -21.86 -23.15
C ILE A 114 -15.38 -22.36 -22.70
N TYR A 115 -14.70 -23.17 -23.52
CA TYR A 115 -13.40 -23.72 -23.13
C TYR A 115 -12.32 -22.63 -23.10
N GLY A 116 -12.37 -21.66 -24.01
CA GLY A 116 -11.46 -20.51 -24.03
C GLY A 116 -11.64 -19.61 -22.81
N GLY A 117 -12.88 -19.26 -22.49
CA GLY A 117 -13.21 -18.46 -21.30
C GLY A 117 -12.83 -19.17 -20.00
N LEU A 118 -13.16 -20.46 -19.86
CA LEU A 118 -12.77 -21.22 -18.65
C LEU A 118 -11.25 -21.36 -18.51
N ALA A 119 -10.54 -21.56 -19.62
CA ALA A 119 -9.08 -21.64 -19.60
C ALA A 119 -8.45 -20.31 -19.16
N GLU A 120 -8.95 -19.19 -19.67
CA GLU A 120 -8.50 -17.86 -19.26
C GLU A 120 -8.87 -17.56 -17.79
N LEU A 121 -10.08 -17.90 -17.35
CA LEU A 121 -10.52 -17.73 -15.97
C LEU A 121 -9.58 -18.43 -14.96
N VAL A 122 -9.26 -19.70 -15.22
CA VAL A 122 -8.36 -20.49 -14.36
C VAL A 122 -6.93 -19.95 -14.41
N ALA A 123 -6.42 -19.65 -15.60
CA ALA A 123 -5.08 -19.10 -15.76
C ALA A 123 -4.94 -17.72 -15.10
N GLY A 124 -5.94 -16.85 -15.27
CA GLY A 124 -6.01 -15.51 -14.68
C GLY A 124 -6.09 -15.56 -13.16
N ALA A 125 -6.94 -16.40 -12.59
CA ALA A 125 -7.06 -16.57 -11.14
C ALA A 125 -5.73 -17.04 -10.50
N ILE A 126 -5.05 -18.00 -11.11
CA ILE A 126 -3.72 -18.47 -10.64
C ILE A 126 -2.69 -17.36 -10.74
N SER A 127 -2.63 -16.68 -11.89
CA SER A 127 -1.68 -15.59 -12.15
C SER A 127 -1.84 -14.45 -11.14
N MET A 128 -3.06 -13.96 -10.94
CA MET A 128 -3.34 -12.87 -10.00
C MET A 128 -3.16 -13.29 -8.53
N GLY A 129 -3.54 -14.52 -8.18
CA GLY A 129 -3.28 -15.06 -6.84
C GLY A 129 -1.79 -15.09 -6.51
N LEU A 130 -0.97 -15.59 -7.44
CA LEU A 130 0.49 -15.58 -7.28
C LEU A 130 1.07 -14.17 -7.27
N GLY A 131 0.51 -13.25 -8.07
CA GLY A 131 0.87 -11.83 -8.06
C GLY A 131 0.63 -11.17 -6.70
N GLY A 132 -0.55 -11.39 -6.12
CA GLY A 132 -0.89 -10.93 -4.76
C GLY A 132 0.04 -11.51 -3.69
N TRP A 133 0.29 -12.82 -3.75
CA TRP A 133 1.21 -13.49 -2.82
C TRP A 133 2.62 -12.90 -2.88
N LEU A 134 3.15 -12.75 -4.10
CA LEU A 134 4.52 -12.28 -4.31
C LEU A 134 4.65 -10.80 -3.93
N GLY A 135 3.64 -9.98 -4.22
CA GLY A 135 3.57 -8.59 -3.78
C GLY A 135 3.60 -8.47 -2.25
N ALA A 136 2.73 -9.21 -1.56
CA ALA A 136 2.68 -9.21 -0.11
C ALA A 136 3.97 -9.76 0.54
N LYS A 137 4.59 -10.77 -0.06
CA LYS A 137 5.89 -11.32 0.37
C LYS A 137 7.04 -10.35 0.13
N SER A 138 7.03 -9.64 -1.00
CA SER A 138 8.00 -8.60 -1.34
C SER A 138 7.94 -7.44 -0.34
N GLU A 139 6.75 -7.00 0.04
CA GLU A 139 6.58 -5.96 1.07
C GLU A 139 7.15 -6.40 2.42
N LEU A 140 7.00 -7.67 2.80
CA LEU A 140 7.63 -8.21 4.03
C LEU A 140 9.16 -8.25 3.92
N ALA A 141 9.71 -8.67 2.79
CA ALA A 141 11.15 -8.66 2.55
C ALA A 141 11.71 -7.24 2.59
N SER A 142 11.00 -6.27 1.99
CA SER A 142 11.35 -4.86 2.01
C SER A 142 11.32 -4.27 3.42
N TYR A 143 10.32 -4.63 4.23
CA TYR A 143 10.25 -4.25 5.64
C TYR A 143 11.49 -4.73 6.40
N ASN A 144 11.81 -6.02 6.31
CA ASN A 144 12.96 -6.61 7.02
C ASN A 144 14.30 -6.00 6.58
N ALA A 145 14.47 -5.74 5.28
CA ALA A 145 15.66 -5.10 4.76
C ALA A 145 15.83 -3.68 5.30
N THR A 146 14.73 -2.92 5.36
CA THR A 146 14.71 -1.56 5.91
C THR A 146 15.02 -1.58 7.41
N GLU A 147 14.40 -2.49 8.16
CA GLU A 147 14.63 -2.65 9.59
C GLU A 147 16.11 -2.97 9.88
N ALA A 148 16.72 -3.91 9.14
CA ALA A 148 18.13 -4.24 9.30
C ALA A 148 19.06 -3.06 8.96
N GLN A 149 18.76 -2.31 7.90
CA GLN A 149 19.53 -1.11 7.53
C GLN A 149 19.43 -0.02 8.60
N THR A 150 18.23 0.22 9.12
CA THR A 150 18.00 1.22 10.17
C THR A 150 18.65 0.81 11.49
N ALA A 151 18.59 -0.47 11.87
CA ALA A 151 19.29 -0.99 13.03
C ALA A 151 20.82 -0.82 12.89
N ALA A 152 21.39 -1.12 11.71
CA ALA A 152 22.80 -0.91 11.44
C ALA A 152 23.19 0.57 11.49
N ARG A 153 22.34 1.47 10.99
CA ARG A 153 22.54 2.93 11.06
C ARG A 153 22.59 3.41 12.51
N ILE A 154 21.64 2.97 13.33
CA ILE A 154 21.60 3.32 14.76
C ILE A 154 22.88 2.88 15.48
N ALA A 155 23.37 1.68 15.19
CA ALA A 155 24.61 1.17 15.78
C ALA A 155 25.86 1.91 15.30
N ALA A 156 25.90 2.37 14.04
CA ALA A 156 27.07 2.97 13.44
C ALA A 156 27.33 4.43 13.85
N ALA A 157 26.27 5.24 14.02
CA ALA A 157 26.42 6.67 14.31
C ALA A 157 25.32 7.21 15.27
N PRO A 158 25.44 6.95 16.59
CA PRO A 158 24.48 7.46 17.57
C PRO A 158 24.46 9.00 17.68
N ALA A 159 25.60 9.65 17.42
CA ALA A 159 25.73 11.10 17.53
C ALA A 159 24.92 11.84 16.45
N SER A 160 24.90 11.34 15.20
CA SER A 160 24.15 11.98 14.11
C SER A 160 22.64 11.83 14.26
N LEU A 161 22.17 10.79 14.96
CA LEU A 161 20.75 10.59 15.23
C LEU A 161 20.12 11.69 16.08
N HIS A 162 20.90 12.35 16.95
CA HIS A 162 20.38 13.45 17.76
C HIS A 162 19.96 14.64 16.87
N ASP A 163 20.78 14.99 15.89
CA ASP A 163 20.50 16.07 14.95
C ASP A 163 19.34 15.68 14.02
N GLU A 164 19.30 14.43 13.55
CA GLU A 164 18.19 13.91 12.73
C GLU A 164 16.85 13.94 13.47
N LEU A 165 16.81 13.50 14.74
CA LEU A 165 15.59 13.56 15.55
C LEU A 165 15.15 15.00 15.80
N THR A 166 16.10 15.91 16.02
CA THR A 166 15.80 17.33 16.20
C THR A 166 15.17 17.93 14.94
N ALA A 167 15.76 17.64 13.77
CA ALA A 167 15.21 18.05 12.47
C ALA A 167 13.84 17.41 12.17
N LEU A 168 13.60 16.18 12.66
CA LEU A 168 12.31 15.49 12.50
C LEU A 168 11.18 16.24 13.21
N PHE A 169 11.46 16.80 14.39
CA PHE A 169 10.47 17.48 15.23
C PHE A 169 10.34 18.99 14.96
N GLU A 170 11.24 19.59 14.17
CA GLU A 170 11.21 21.00 13.78
C GLU A 170 9.82 21.47 13.26
N PRO A 171 9.10 20.72 12.40
CA PRO A 171 7.80 21.16 11.89
C PRO A 171 6.67 21.21 12.93
N TYR A 172 6.90 20.69 14.14
CA TYR A 172 5.89 20.64 15.21
C TYR A 172 6.05 21.78 16.23
N ASP A 173 6.99 22.70 16.00
CA ASP A 173 7.25 23.88 16.86
C ASP A 173 7.40 23.52 18.35
N ILE A 174 8.06 22.41 18.64
CA ILE A 174 8.30 21.95 20.02
C ILE A 174 9.39 22.83 20.66
N PRO A 175 9.16 23.41 21.86
CA PRO A 175 10.17 24.23 22.55
C PRO A 175 11.50 23.46 22.75
N PRO A 176 12.66 24.11 22.57
CA PRO A 176 13.97 23.45 22.65
C PRO A 176 14.25 22.87 24.05
N SER A 177 13.67 23.47 25.10
CA SER A 177 13.73 22.98 26.48
C SER A 177 13.06 21.63 26.68
N THR A 178 12.09 21.27 25.83
CA THR A 178 11.35 19.99 25.86
C THR A 178 11.92 19.00 24.85
N LEU A 179 12.39 19.49 23.69
CA LEU A 179 12.91 18.66 22.62
C LEU A 179 14.21 17.94 23.05
N ALA A 180 15.18 18.66 23.63
CA ALA A 180 16.47 18.08 24.03
C ALA A 180 16.36 16.89 25.01
N PRO A 181 15.57 16.95 26.10
CA PRO A 181 15.38 15.78 26.97
C PRO A 181 14.59 14.66 26.28
N LEU A 182 13.64 14.99 25.39
CA LEU A 182 12.88 14.00 24.62
C LEU A 182 13.80 13.20 23.70
N THR A 183 14.62 13.86 22.87
CA THR A 183 15.54 13.20 21.94
C THR A 183 16.54 12.32 22.68
N THR A 184 17.13 12.83 23.77
CA THR A 184 18.05 12.07 24.64
C THR A 184 17.39 10.81 25.20
N HIS A 185 16.16 10.93 25.68
CA HIS A 185 15.41 9.78 26.20
C HIS A 185 15.03 8.79 25.09
N LEU A 186 14.67 9.25 23.90
CA LEU A 186 14.38 8.38 22.75
C LEU A 186 15.61 7.59 22.31
N LEU A 187 16.80 8.20 22.28
CA LEU A 187 18.05 7.53 21.91
C LEU A 187 18.44 6.41 22.88
N THR A 188 18.06 6.55 24.14
CA THR A 188 18.31 5.53 25.18
C THR A 188 17.22 4.45 25.20
N SER A 189 16.07 4.70 24.56
CA SER A 189 14.93 3.81 24.59
C SER A 189 15.11 2.60 23.65
N PRO A 190 14.76 1.38 24.08
CA PRO A 190 14.72 0.21 23.19
C PRO A 190 13.65 0.35 22.08
N SER A 191 12.72 1.31 22.22
CA SER A 191 11.68 1.59 21.22
C SER A 191 12.12 2.54 20.10
N LEU A 192 13.39 2.94 20.02
CA LEU A 192 13.89 3.85 19.00
C LEU A 192 13.71 3.29 17.58
N LEU A 193 14.09 2.03 17.36
CA LEU A 193 13.97 1.37 16.06
C LEU A 193 12.50 1.30 15.58
N PRO A 194 11.53 0.78 16.34
CA PRO A 194 10.14 0.76 15.90
C PRO A 194 9.53 2.17 15.77
N PHE A 195 10.03 3.15 16.52
CA PHE A 195 9.66 4.56 16.34
C PHE A 195 10.15 5.10 14.99
N LEU A 196 11.43 4.94 14.66
CA LEU A 196 12.00 5.39 13.38
C LEU A 196 11.36 4.66 12.20
N MET A 197 11.15 3.35 12.30
CA MET A 197 10.42 2.59 11.27
C MET A 197 9.01 3.14 11.00
N ARG A 198 8.34 3.67 12.02
CA ARG A 198 7.01 4.26 11.88
C ARG A 198 7.03 5.69 11.35
N ILE A 199 7.94 6.52 11.85
CA ILE A 199 7.94 7.96 11.54
C ILE A 199 8.71 8.26 10.26
N GLU A 200 9.88 7.66 10.07
CA GLU A 200 10.72 7.89 8.89
C GLU A 200 10.22 7.10 7.68
N HIS A 201 9.77 5.85 7.91
CA HIS A 201 9.41 4.95 6.81
C HIS A 201 7.91 4.72 6.65
N CYS A 202 7.06 5.19 7.57
CA CYS A 202 5.61 4.96 7.51
C CYS A 202 5.24 3.47 7.37
N LEU A 203 6.08 2.55 7.86
CA LEU A 203 5.95 1.10 7.68
C LEU A 203 5.37 0.45 8.94
N PRO A 204 4.09 0.00 8.93
CA PRO A 204 3.57 -0.85 9.98
C PRO A 204 4.11 -2.28 9.84
N PRO A 205 4.20 -3.06 10.94
CA PRO A 205 4.68 -4.43 10.89
C PRO A 205 3.74 -5.29 10.03
N PRO A 206 4.25 -5.99 8.99
CA PRO A 206 3.43 -6.83 8.14
C PRO A 206 3.02 -8.11 8.88
N SER A 207 1.76 -8.54 8.71
CA SER A 207 1.29 -9.81 9.28
C SER A 207 1.74 -11.00 8.41
N PRO A 208 2.19 -12.12 9.02
CA PRO A 208 2.77 -13.24 8.28
C PRO A 208 1.75 -13.97 7.39
N HIS A 209 0.49 -14.04 7.82
CA HIS A 209 -0.58 -14.68 7.06
C HIS A 209 -1.14 -13.82 5.92
N ARG A 210 -0.70 -12.55 5.81
CA ARG A 210 -1.21 -11.60 4.81
C ARG A 210 -1.01 -12.09 3.39
N ALA A 211 0.16 -12.68 3.10
CA ALA A 211 0.48 -13.09 1.73
C ALA A 211 -0.48 -14.15 1.20
N LEU A 212 -0.88 -15.11 2.04
CA LEU A 212 -1.85 -16.13 1.65
C LEU A 212 -3.29 -15.57 1.61
N ALA A 213 -3.65 -14.73 2.58
CA ALA A 213 -4.98 -14.12 2.62
C ALA A 213 -5.24 -13.25 1.39
N SER A 214 -4.27 -12.43 1.00
CA SER A 214 -4.30 -11.59 -0.20
C SER A 214 -4.43 -12.45 -1.46
N ALA A 215 -3.54 -13.42 -1.64
CA ALA A 215 -3.55 -14.32 -2.79
C ALA A 215 -4.89 -15.02 -3.01
N LEU A 216 -5.45 -15.59 -1.93
CA LEU A 216 -6.71 -16.33 -1.99
C LEU A 216 -7.89 -15.39 -2.24
N THR A 217 -7.87 -14.19 -1.66
CA THR A 217 -8.93 -13.19 -1.83
C THR A 217 -8.96 -12.66 -3.26
N ILE A 218 -7.81 -12.27 -3.83
CA ILE A 218 -7.72 -11.80 -5.22
C ILE A 218 -8.13 -12.92 -6.18
N ALA A 219 -7.58 -14.13 -6.02
CA ALA A 219 -7.85 -15.25 -6.93
C ALA A 219 -9.32 -15.69 -6.89
N SER A 220 -9.92 -15.77 -5.68
CA SER A 220 -11.33 -16.13 -5.54
C SER A 220 -12.25 -15.04 -6.09
N ALA A 221 -11.95 -13.77 -5.84
CA ALA A 221 -12.72 -12.64 -6.38
C ALA A 221 -12.65 -12.59 -7.90
N TYR A 222 -11.48 -12.84 -8.50
CA TYR A 222 -11.31 -12.95 -9.95
C TYR A 222 -12.15 -14.09 -10.54
N PHE A 223 -12.03 -15.28 -9.96
CA PHE A 223 -12.74 -16.47 -10.43
C PHE A 223 -14.27 -16.30 -10.32
N LEU A 224 -14.75 -15.77 -9.19
CA LEU A 224 -16.17 -15.52 -8.98
C LEU A 224 -16.69 -14.40 -9.89
N GLY A 225 -15.90 -13.35 -10.09
CA GLY A 225 -16.22 -12.26 -11.01
C GLY A 225 -16.39 -12.76 -12.44
N GLY A 226 -15.46 -13.55 -12.95
CA GLY A 226 -15.51 -14.01 -14.34
C GLY A 226 -16.44 -15.20 -14.62
N LEU A 227 -17.03 -15.78 -13.59
CA LEU A 227 -18.07 -16.80 -13.75
C LEU A 227 -19.44 -16.20 -14.10
N VAL A 228 -19.65 -14.92 -13.77
CA VAL A 228 -20.87 -14.15 -14.07
C VAL A 228 -20.93 -13.79 -15.54
#